data_AF-A0A257LY56-F1
#
_entry.id   AF-A0A257LY56-F1
#
_cell.length_a   1.000
_cell.length_b   1.000
_cell.length_c   1.000
_cell.angle_alpha   90.00
_cell.angle_beta   90.00
_cell.angle_gamma   90.00
#
_symmetry.space_group_name_H-M   'P 1'
#
loop_
_entity.id
_entity.type
_entity.pdbx_description
1 polymer ?
#
loop_
_entity_poly.entity_id
_entity_poly.type
_entity_poly.pdbx_seq_one_letter_code
_entity_poly.pdbx_strand_id
1 'polypeptide(L)'
;HRRNRPDKVWVPLPLGPEAPEDARKAFAKQLDAELRKPSVLLGVATDVQLAEKFALPTAEAAADELGKRLFVELGQVDTPMGKAPSLNIGVNGKSREHALLGKISERLMKDVKRILGVKDQPAPAF
;
A
#
# COMPACT_ATOMS: atom_id res chain seq x y z
N HIS A 1 11.00 24.40 13.70
CA HIS A 1 11.01 22.97 14.08
C HIS A 1 9.85 22.23 13.41
N ARG A 2 10.13 21.45 12.35
CA ARG A 2 9.14 20.59 11.67
C ARG A 2 8.90 19.37 12.58
N ARG A 3 7.78 19.33 13.32
CA ARG A 3 7.48 18.26 14.28
C ARG A 3 7.39 16.90 13.57
N ASN A 4 7.99 15.88 14.17
CA ASN A 4 7.90 14.48 13.78
C ASN A 4 6.47 13.95 14.04
N ARG A 5 5.51 14.35 13.21
CA ARG A 5 4.10 14.00 13.34
C ARG A 5 3.81 12.66 12.64
N PRO A 6 2.81 11.90 13.09
CA PRO A 6 2.28 10.76 12.33
C PRO A 6 1.91 11.20 10.92
N ASP A 7 2.23 10.35 9.94
CA ASP A 7 1.90 10.55 8.53
C ASP A 7 1.50 9.21 7.92
N LYS A 8 0.74 9.27 6.82
CA LYS A 8 0.32 8.09 6.07
C LYS A 8 0.35 8.40 4.57
N VAL A 9 0.91 7.47 3.81
CA VAL A 9 0.86 7.51 2.34
C VAL A 9 0.22 6.23 1.85
N TRP A 10 -0.68 6.37 0.88
CA TRP A 10 -1.41 5.26 0.31
C TRP A 10 -1.72 5.51 -1.16
N VAL A 11 -1.98 4.43 -1.87
CA VAL A 11 -2.53 4.48 -3.23
C VAL A 11 -3.96 3.95 -3.17
N PRO A 12 -4.94 4.68 -3.73
CA PRO A 12 -6.31 4.17 -3.84
C PRO A 12 -6.39 3.15 -4.98
N LEU A 13 -7.00 2.00 -4.70
CA LEU A 13 -7.47 1.04 -5.69
C LEU A 13 -8.99 1.22 -5.83
N PRO A 14 -9.49 1.82 -6.92
CA PRO A 14 -10.92 1.98 -7.14
C PRO A 14 -11.65 0.64 -7.13
N LEU A 15 -12.79 0.59 -6.46
CA LEU A 15 -13.70 -0.56 -6.45
C LEU A 15 -14.90 -0.28 -7.35
N GLY A 16 -15.45 -1.35 -7.94
CA GLY A 16 -16.71 -1.25 -8.68
C GLY A 16 -17.83 -0.73 -7.77
N PRO A 17 -18.64 0.25 -8.22
CA PRO A 17 -19.70 0.85 -7.40
C PRO A 17 -20.82 -0.14 -7.07
N GLU A 18 -20.94 -1.22 -7.85
CA GLU A 18 -22.00 -2.23 -7.73
C GLU A 18 -21.71 -3.30 -6.66
N ALA A 19 -20.46 -3.43 -6.21
CA ALA A 19 -20.12 -4.45 -5.21
C ALA A 19 -20.78 -4.12 -3.85
N PRO A 20 -21.48 -5.06 -3.20
CA PRO A 20 -22.00 -4.87 -1.85
C PRO A 20 -20.89 -4.57 -0.84
N GLU A 21 -21.19 -3.83 0.23
CA GLU A 21 -20.21 -3.46 1.26
C GLU A 21 -19.49 -4.67 1.86
N ASP A 22 -20.21 -5.76 2.13
CA ASP A 22 -19.64 -6.99 2.68
C ASP A 22 -18.66 -7.66 1.72
N ALA A 23 -18.96 -7.64 0.42
CA ALA A 23 -18.04 -8.14 -0.60
C ALA A 23 -16.76 -7.28 -0.64
N ARG A 24 -16.89 -5.96 -0.49
CA ARG A 24 -15.73 -5.04 -0.41
C ARG A 24 -14.89 -5.30 0.83
N LYS A 25 -15.50 -5.56 1.99
CA LYS A 25 -14.80 -5.92 3.24
C LYS A 25 -14.10 -7.26 3.12
N ALA A 26 -14.75 -8.26 2.55
CA ALA A 26 -14.15 -9.58 2.32
C ALA A 26 -12.94 -9.47 1.40
N PHE A 27 -13.05 -8.70 0.32
CA PHE A 27 -11.96 -8.43 -0.60
C PHE A 27 -10.80 -7.65 0.06
N ALA A 28 -11.11 -6.62 0.88
CA ALA A 28 -10.11 -5.89 1.65
C ALA A 28 -9.29 -6.83 2.55
N LYS A 29 -9.98 -7.72 3.27
CA LYS A 29 -9.36 -8.69 4.18
C LYS A 29 -8.51 -9.72 3.42
N GLN A 30 -9.00 -10.20 2.28
CA GLN A 30 -8.23 -11.11 1.42
C GLN A 30 -6.96 -10.43 0.91
N LEU A 31 -7.07 -9.20 0.41
CA LEU A 31 -5.92 -8.46 -0.12
C LEU A 31 -4.90 -8.12 0.98
N ASP A 32 -5.37 -7.73 2.17
CA ASP A 32 -4.50 -7.53 3.35
C ASP A 32 -3.73 -8.81 3.69
N ALA A 33 -4.40 -9.97 3.71
CA ALA A 33 -3.75 -11.25 3.98
C ALA A 33 -2.69 -11.62 2.93
N GLU A 34 -2.96 -11.35 1.65
CA GLU A 34 -2.01 -11.58 0.55
C GLU A 34 -0.79 -10.64 0.64
N LEU A 35 -1.02 -9.36 0.91
CA LEU A 35 0.06 -8.36 1.03
C LEU A 35 0.93 -8.57 2.27
N ARG A 36 0.36 -9.17 3.34
CA ARG A 36 1.10 -9.53 4.56
C ARG A 36 1.92 -10.80 4.45
N LYS A 37 1.88 -11.51 3.31
CA LYS A 37 2.73 -12.70 3.12
C LYS A 37 4.21 -12.32 3.23
N PRO A 38 5.04 -13.13 3.93
CA PRO A 38 6.46 -12.83 4.11
C PRO A 38 7.20 -12.58 2.79
N SER A 39 6.86 -13.31 1.73
CA SER A 39 7.46 -13.13 0.41
C SER A 39 7.18 -11.75 -0.21
N VAL A 40 5.99 -11.18 0.00
CA VAL A 40 5.63 -9.85 -0.49
C VAL A 40 6.36 -8.78 0.32
N LEU A 41 6.26 -8.86 1.66
CA LEU A 41 6.89 -7.89 2.55
C LEU A 41 8.42 -7.87 2.40
N LEU A 42 9.04 -9.05 2.29
CA LEU A 42 10.48 -9.18 2.06
C LEU A 42 10.89 -8.63 0.69
N GLY A 43 10.07 -8.87 -0.35
CA GLY A 43 10.28 -8.28 -1.67
C GLY A 43 10.30 -6.76 -1.63
N VAL A 44 9.30 -6.14 -0.97
CA VAL A 44 9.25 -4.69 -0.80
C VAL A 44 10.43 -4.18 0.04
N ALA A 45 10.74 -4.86 1.14
CA ALA A 45 11.86 -4.49 2.02
C ALA A 45 13.21 -4.53 1.30
N THR A 46 13.40 -5.49 0.41
CA THR A 46 14.63 -5.63 -0.39
C THR A 46 14.69 -4.56 -1.49
N ASP A 47 13.61 -4.42 -2.27
CA ASP A 47 13.58 -3.52 -3.43
C ASP A 47 13.71 -2.04 -3.04
N VAL A 48 13.18 -1.66 -1.86
CA VAL A 48 13.24 -0.28 -1.34
C VAL A 48 14.39 -0.11 -0.33
N GLN A 49 15.20 -1.14 -0.09
CA GLN A 49 16.33 -1.14 0.84
C GLN A 49 15.91 -0.70 2.27
N LEU A 50 14.78 -1.20 2.75
CA LEU A 50 14.18 -0.74 4.00
C LEU A 50 15.03 -1.00 5.24
N ALA A 51 15.89 -2.02 5.23
CA ALA A 51 16.82 -2.28 6.33
C ALA A 51 17.69 -1.05 6.63
N GLU A 52 18.29 -0.45 5.60
CA GLU A 52 19.08 0.77 5.74
C GLU A 52 18.20 1.96 6.16
N LYS A 53 17.03 2.12 5.52
CA LYS A 53 16.16 3.28 5.77
C LYS A 53 15.50 3.27 7.16
N PHE A 54 15.26 2.10 7.72
CA PHE A 54 14.75 1.92 9.08
C PHE A 54 15.85 1.70 10.12
N ALA A 55 17.12 1.66 9.71
CA ALA A 55 18.26 1.33 10.56
C ALA A 55 18.10 -0.03 11.28
N LEU A 56 17.67 -1.03 10.52
CA LEU A 56 17.45 -2.41 10.97
C LEU A 56 18.56 -3.32 10.42
N PRO A 57 18.89 -4.41 11.13
CA PRO A 57 20.06 -5.24 10.80
C PRO A 57 19.86 -6.09 9.53
N THR A 58 18.62 -6.45 9.19
CA THR A 58 18.32 -7.33 8.05
C THR A 58 17.06 -6.91 7.30
N ALA A 59 16.90 -7.42 6.08
CA ALA A 59 15.70 -7.18 5.27
C ALA A 59 14.45 -7.83 5.87
N GLU A 60 14.60 -8.97 6.54
CA GLU A 60 13.52 -9.67 7.25
C GLU A 60 13.00 -8.81 8.42
N ALA A 61 13.91 -8.24 9.22
CA ALA A 61 13.52 -7.32 10.30
C ALA A 61 12.77 -6.09 9.76
N ALA A 62 13.18 -5.60 8.58
CA ALA A 62 12.50 -4.50 7.91
C ALA A 62 11.14 -4.91 7.31
N ALA A 63 11.01 -6.14 6.82
CA ALA A 63 9.74 -6.70 6.35
C ALA A 63 8.73 -6.85 7.50
N ASP A 64 9.18 -7.31 8.67
CA ASP A 64 8.35 -7.40 9.87
C ASP A 64 7.85 -6.02 10.33
N GLU A 65 8.73 -5.02 10.33
CA GLU A 65 8.38 -3.65 10.65
C GLU A 65 7.42 -3.04 9.62
N LEU A 66 7.64 -3.32 8.34
CA LEU A 66 6.74 -2.94 7.25
C LEU A 66 5.34 -3.56 7.46
N GLY A 67 5.27 -4.84 7.83
CA GLY A 67 4.02 -5.53 8.11
C GLY A 67 3.21 -4.85 9.21
N LYS A 68 3.84 -4.35 10.26
CA LYS A 68 3.16 -3.59 11.34
C LYS A 68 2.61 -2.24 10.87
N ARG A 69 3.23 -1.65 9.85
CA ARG A 69 2.88 -0.32 9.33
C ARG A 69 1.89 -0.38 8.17
N LEU A 70 1.82 -1.52 7.46
CA LEU A 70 0.90 -1.77 6.35
C LEU A 70 -0.55 -1.68 6.82
N PHE A 71 -1.37 -0.99 6.04
CA PHE A 71 -2.82 -0.99 6.17
C PHE A 71 -3.49 -1.17 4.81
N VAL A 72 -4.67 -1.80 4.84
CA VAL A 72 -5.60 -1.91 3.72
C VAL A 72 -6.98 -1.54 4.25
N GLU A 73 -7.50 -0.39 3.84
CA GLU A 73 -8.73 0.17 4.40
C GLU A 73 -9.72 0.56 3.30
N LEU A 74 -11.01 0.44 3.58
CA LEU A 74 -12.04 0.98 2.69
C LEU A 74 -12.05 2.51 2.80
N GLY A 75 -12.17 3.16 1.64
CA GLY A 75 -12.23 4.60 1.54
C GLY A 75 -12.95 5.06 0.29
N GLN A 76 -12.73 6.32 -0.06
CA GLN A 76 -13.24 6.94 -1.27
C GLN A 76 -12.12 7.67 -1.99
N VAL A 77 -12.18 7.66 -3.32
CA VAL A 77 -11.28 8.40 -4.19
C VAL A 77 -12.09 9.27 -5.13
N ASP A 78 -11.60 10.47 -5.41
CA ASP A 78 -12.19 11.35 -6.41
C ASP A 78 -11.87 10.83 -7.81
N THR A 79 -12.90 10.68 -8.63
CA THR A 79 -12.80 10.30 -10.05
C THR A 79 -13.51 11.34 -10.90
N PRO A 80 -13.29 11.38 -12.24
CA PRO A 80 -14.04 12.28 -13.12
C PRO A 80 -15.57 12.11 -13.02
N MET A 81 -16.06 10.94 -12.59
CA MET A 81 -17.48 10.64 -12.40
C MET A 81 -17.99 10.93 -10.97
N GLY A 82 -17.18 11.55 -10.11
CA GLY A 82 -17.47 11.80 -8.70
C GLY A 82 -16.70 10.86 -7.75
N LYS A 83 -17.14 10.76 -6.50
CA LYS A 83 -16.49 9.92 -5.49
C LYS A 83 -16.82 8.45 -5.72
N ALA A 84 -15.78 7.64 -5.91
CA ALA A 84 -15.90 6.20 -6.04
C ALA A 84 -15.42 5.48 -4.77
N PRO A 85 -16.01 4.33 -4.39
CA PRO A 85 -15.44 3.50 -3.35
C PRO A 85 -14.04 3.01 -3.76
N SER A 86 -13.13 2.89 -2.79
CA SER A 86 -11.76 2.46 -3.04
C SER A 86 -11.21 1.64 -1.87
N LEU A 87 -10.16 0.86 -2.15
CA LEU A 87 -9.26 0.33 -1.12
C LEU A 87 -8.02 1.19 -1.06
N ASN A 88 -7.81 1.84 0.07
CA ASN A 88 -6.60 2.58 0.38
C ASN A 88 -5.55 1.59 0.88
N ILE A 89 -4.49 1.41 0.09
CA ILE A 89 -3.40 0.48 0.39
C ILE A 89 -2.16 1.32 0.66
N GLY A 90 -1.61 1.23 1.86
CA GLY A 90 -0.57 2.15 2.27
C GLY A 90 0.19 1.76 3.52
N VAL A 91 1.04 2.68 3.96
CA VAL A 91 1.88 2.49 5.13
C VAL A 91 1.81 3.71 6.04
N ASN A 92 1.72 3.42 7.34
CA ASN A 92 1.83 4.41 8.40
C ASN A 92 3.30 4.71 8.70
N GLY A 93 3.61 5.96 9.01
CA GLY A 93 4.95 6.35 9.40
C GLY A 93 5.01 7.76 9.96
N LYS A 94 6.13 8.43 9.73
CA LYS A 94 6.39 9.79 10.21
C LYS A 94 6.45 10.76 9.03
N SER A 95 6.14 12.03 9.27
CA SER A 95 6.17 13.08 8.24
C SER A 95 7.53 13.25 7.55
N ARG A 96 8.63 12.97 8.26
CA ARG A 96 10.00 12.98 7.67
C ARG A 96 10.24 11.81 6.72
N GLU A 97 9.43 10.76 6.81
CA GLU A 97 9.51 9.54 6.01
C GLU A 97 8.57 9.61 4.80
N HIS A 98 7.84 10.72 4.58
CA HIS A 98 6.82 10.83 3.53
C HIS A 98 7.27 10.34 2.15
N ALA A 99 8.47 10.75 1.70
CA ALA A 99 9.02 10.30 0.42
C ALA A 99 9.33 8.80 0.39
N LEU A 100 9.74 8.22 1.52
CA LEU A 100 9.95 6.78 1.66
C LEU A 100 8.61 6.04 1.68
N LEU A 101 7.61 6.55 2.41
CA LEU A 101 6.27 5.97 2.44
C LEU A 101 5.67 5.93 1.03
N GLY A 102 5.84 6.99 0.23
CA GLY A 102 5.44 7.00 -1.18
C GLY A 102 6.10 5.88 -2.00
N LYS A 103 7.42 5.70 -1.89
CA LYS A 103 8.14 4.61 -2.59
C LYS A 103 7.65 3.22 -2.16
N ILE A 104 7.36 3.04 -0.88
CA ILE A 104 6.82 1.78 -0.35
C ILE A 104 5.44 1.53 -0.94
N SER A 105 4.54 2.53 -0.91
CA SER A 105 3.18 2.42 -1.46
C SER A 105 3.18 2.13 -2.97
N GLU A 106 4.02 2.81 -3.75
CA GLU A 106 4.17 2.54 -5.19
C GLU A 106 4.67 1.11 -5.45
N ARG A 107 5.64 0.63 -4.66
CA ARG A 107 6.15 -0.73 -4.81
C ARG A 107 5.11 -1.77 -4.42
N LEU A 108 4.36 -1.55 -3.33
CA LEU A 108 3.24 -2.40 -2.92
C LEU A 108 2.19 -2.53 -4.02
N MET A 109 1.90 -1.44 -4.75
CA MET A 109 0.94 -1.49 -5.85
C MET A 109 1.36 -2.43 -6.98
N LYS A 110 2.66 -2.66 -7.19
CA LYS A 110 3.11 -3.69 -8.15
C LYS A 110 2.70 -5.10 -7.70
N ASP A 111 2.78 -5.38 -6.40
CA ASP A 111 2.32 -6.66 -5.85
C ASP A 111 0.80 -6.76 -5.85
N VAL A 112 0.08 -5.66 -5.56
CA VAL A 112 -1.39 -5.59 -5.70
C VAL A 112 -1.80 -5.95 -7.13
N LYS A 113 -1.20 -5.31 -8.15
CA LYS A 113 -1.50 -5.63 -9.56
C LYS A 113 -1.24 -7.11 -9.87
N ARG A 114 -0.14 -7.67 -9.37
CA ARG A 114 0.19 -9.09 -9.53
C ARG A 114 -0.84 -10.01 -8.87
N ILE A 115 -1.25 -9.72 -7.63
CA ILE A 115 -2.26 -10.49 -6.88
C ILE A 115 -3.60 -10.46 -7.62
N LEU A 116 -3.97 -9.32 -8.20
CA LEU A 116 -5.21 -9.15 -8.96
C LEU A 116 -5.13 -9.70 -10.39
N GLY A 117 -3.98 -10.21 -10.82
CA GLY A 117 -3.77 -10.67 -12.19
C GLY A 117 -3.84 -9.55 -13.24
N VAL A 118 -3.76 -8.28 -12.83
CA VAL A 118 -3.76 -7.12 -13.72
C VAL A 118 -2.36 -6.97 -14.29
N LYS A 119 -2.19 -7.26 -15.59
CA LYS A 119 -0.96 -6.93 -16.32
C LYS A 119 -0.78 -5.40 -16.28
N ASP A 120 0.44 -4.91 -16.06
CA ASP A 120 0.76 -3.48 -16.13
C ASP A 120 0.22 -2.89 -17.45
N GLN A 121 -0.93 -2.23 -17.39
CA GLN A 121 -1.31 -1.33 -18.47
C GLN A 121 -0.44 -0.09 -18.31
N PRO A 122 0.25 0.37 -19.38
CA PRO A 122 0.91 1.66 -19.35
C PRO A 122 -0.13 2.72 -18.98
N ALA A 123 0.25 3.67 -18.14
CA ALA A 123 -0.61 4.80 -17.79
C ALA A 123 -1.21 5.40 -19.07
N PRO A 124 -2.51 5.79 -19.08
CA PRO A 124 -3.02 6.58 -20.18
C PRO A 124 -2.11 7.81 -20.31
N ALA A 125 -1.46 7.93 -21.45
CA ALA A 125 -0.75 9.14 -21.81
C ALA A 125 -1.79 10.25 -21.85
N PHE A 126 -1.74 11.14 -20.86
CA PHE A 126 -2.44 12.42 -20.86
C PHE A 126 -1.54 13.46 -21.53
#